data_AF-A0A9Q1IQJ9-F1
#
_entry.id   AF-A0A9Q1IQJ9-F1
#
_cell.length_a   1.000
_cell.length_b   1.000
_cell.length_c   1.000
_cell.angle_alpha   90.00
_cell.angle_beta   90.00
_cell.angle_gamma   90.00
#
_symmetry.space_group_name_H-M   'P 1'
#
loop_
_entity.id
_entity.type
_entity.pdbx_description
1 polymer ?
#
loop_
_entity_poly.entity_id
_entity_poly.type
_entity_poly.pdbx_seq_one_letter_code
_entity_poly.pdbx_strand_id
1 'polypeptide(L)'
;MKNHLAVTISAYISILFASTGFIETYYVSCNRSTFDDYVNNYCIPAYNQSMASSNYLGKCPWPSMRRSYIALDMCVDSVVRLSGCVEPSIKDKVFLEIHRAYFTLCSFMQDPDFHTLLLLVLPCIMATLILPFICIRFTTCSAFPHASLVL
;
A
#
# COMPACT_ATOMS: atom_id res chain seq x y z
N MET A 1 -22.57 46.30 43.01
CA MET A 1 -23.29 45.03 42.75
C MET A 1 -23.60 44.77 41.28
N LYS A 2 -24.17 45.73 40.53
CA LYS A 2 -24.56 45.56 39.11
C LYS A 2 -23.39 45.17 38.17
N ASN A 3 -22.20 45.74 38.41
CA ASN A 3 -21.02 45.50 37.57
C ASN A 3 -20.39 44.12 37.84
N HIS A 4 -20.46 43.62 39.07
CA HIS A 4 -19.98 42.27 39.39
C HIS A 4 -20.85 41.17 38.75
N LEU A 5 -22.17 41.39 38.70
CA LEU A 5 -23.10 40.47 38.04
C LEU A 5 -22.88 40.43 36.52
N ALA A 6 -22.58 41.57 35.91
CA ALA A 6 -22.28 41.63 34.47
C ALA A 6 -20.97 40.90 34.12
N VAL A 7 -19.94 41.04 34.97
CA VAL A 7 -18.64 40.39 34.77
C VAL A 7 -18.75 38.87 34.95
N THR A 8 -19.50 38.39 35.94
CA THR A 8 -19.70 36.94 36.14
C THR A 8 -20.52 36.31 35.02
N ILE A 9 -21.55 37.00 34.51
CA ILE A 9 -22.33 36.53 33.36
C ILE A 9 -21.44 36.46 32.10
N SER A 10 -20.63 37.49 31.83
CA SER A 10 -19.71 37.51 30.69
C SER A 10 -18.67 36.38 30.76
N ALA A 11 -18.15 36.09 31.94
CA ALA A 11 -17.20 34.99 32.14
C ALA A 11 -17.86 33.62 31.90
N TYR A 12 -19.08 33.42 32.41
CA TYR A 12 -19.85 32.19 32.19
C TYR A 12 -20.16 31.95 30.70
N ILE A 13 -20.56 33.00 29.98
CA ILE A 13 -20.83 32.93 28.54
C ILE A 13 -19.55 32.55 27.78
N SER A 14 -18.42 33.15 28.12
CA SER A 14 -17.14 32.85 27.47
C SER A 14 -16.67 31.41 27.71
N ILE A 15 -16.91 30.89 28.93
CA ILE A 15 -16.62 29.48 29.28
C ILE A 15 -17.54 28.52 28.54
N LEU A 16 -18.83 28.86 28.38
CA LEU A 16 -19.79 28.07 27.60
C LEU A 16 -19.36 27.99 26.13
N PHE A 17 -18.97 29.10 25.51
CA PHE A 17 -18.46 29.13 24.14
C PHE A 17 -17.17 28.32 23.94
N ALA A 18 -16.29 28.26 24.95
CA ALA A 18 -15.07 27.44 24.89
C ALA A 18 -15.34 25.93 25.02
N SER A 19 -16.43 25.55 25.71
CA SER A 19 -16.84 24.14 25.87
C SER A 19 -17.61 23.60 24.66
N THR A 20 -18.31 24.46 23.93
CA THR A 20 -18.85 24.13 22.62
C THR A 20 -17.75 24.34 21.58
N GLY A 21 -16.77 23.44 21.58
CA GLY A 21 -15.96 23.19 20.40
C GLY A 21 -16.90 22.77 19.27
N PHE A 22 -17.52 23.74 18.61
CA PHE A 22 -18.34 23.54 17.43
C PHE A 22 -17.37 23.29 16.27
N ILE A 23 -16.70 22.14 16.30
CA ILE A 23 -16.29 21.51 15.06
C ILE A 23 -17.61 21.02 14.48
N GLU A 24 -18.22 21.85 13.65
CA GLU A 24 -19.23 21.40 12.72
C GLU A 24 -18.51 20.39 11.82
N THR A 25 -18.49 19.11 12.21
CA THR A 25 -18.17 18.03 11.29
C THR A 25 -19.29 18.07 10.28
N TYR A 26 -19.11 18.87 9.23
CA TYR A 26 -19.94 18.85 8.06
C TYR A 26 -19.91 17.43 7.54
N TYR A 27 -20.92 16.66 7.95
CA TYR A 27 -21.12 15.29 7.51
C TYR A 27 -21.48 15.41 6.05
N VAL A 28 -20.46 15.40 5.17
CA VAL A 28 -20.67 15.25 3.74
C VAL A 28 -21.33 13.89 3.59
N SER A 29 -22.66 13.90 3.53
CA SER A 29 -23.42 12.69 3.27
C SER A 29 -22.94 12.15 1.93
N CYS A 30 -22.53 10.87 1.91
CA CYS A 30 -22.07 10.22 0.68
C CYS A 30 -23.15 10.32 -0.40
N ASN A 31 -22.89 11.10 -1.44
CA ASN A 31 -23.75 11.15 -2.60
C ASN A 31 -23.40 10.00 -3.54
N ARG A 32 -24.01 8.85 -3.26
CA ARG A 32 -23.77 7.61 -4.02
C ARG A 32 -24.10 7.77 -5.51
N SER A 33 -25.16 8.48 -5.84
CA SER A 33 -25.56 8.72 -7.24
C SER A 33 -24.49 9.51 -7.99
N THR A 34 -23.94 10.56 -7.38
CA THR A 34 -22.84 11.33 -7.97
C THR A 34 -21.59 10.47 -8.11
N PHE A 35 -21.26 9.66 -7.11
CA PHE A 35 -20.12 8.74 -7.21
C PHE A 35 -20.27 7.79 -8.41
N ASP A 36 -21.39 7.09 -8.48
CA ASP A 36 -21.63 6.07 -9.51
C ASP A 36 -21.70 6.74 -10.90
N ASP A 37 -22.32 7.92 -11.03
CA ASP A 37 -22.38 8.68 -12.29
C ASP A 37 -20.99 9.07 -12.79
N TYR A 38 -20.17 9.68 -11.94
CA TYR A 38 -18.85 10.15 -12.36
C TYR A 38 -17.87 9.00 -12.64
N VAL A 39 -17.92 7.93 -11.85
CA VAL A 39 -17.06 6.76 -12.09
C VAL A 39 -17.44 6.08 -13.40
N ASN A 40 -18.73 5.85 -13.65
CA ASN A 40 -19.19 5.12 -14.84
C ASN A 40 -19.10 5.94 -16.12
N ASN A 41 -19.21 7.27 -16.06
CA ASN A 41 -19.19 8.14 -17.25
C ASN A 41 -17.82 8.75 -17.55
N TYR A 42 -16.88 8.82 -16.60
CA TYR A 42 -15.58 9.46 -16.81
C TYR A 42 -14.41 8.52 -16.53
N CYS A 43 -14.33 7.93 -15.34
CA CYS A 43 -13.16 7.16 -14.94
C CYS A 43 -13.05 5.82 -15.69
N ILE A 44 -14.10 5.00 -15.68
CA ILE A 44 -14.12 3.68 -16.32
C ILE A 44 -13.98 3.79 -17.85
N PRO A 45 -14.70 4.66 -18.56
CA PRO A 45 -14.58 4.75 -20.02
C PRO A 45 -13.17 5.13 -20.49
N ALA A 46 -12.52 6.09 -19.82
CA ALA A 46 -11.14 6.47 -20.13
C ALA A 46 -10.14 5.32 -19.91
N TYR A 47 -10.35 4.54 -18.84
CA TYR A 47 -9.56 3.35 -18.59
C TYR A 47 -9.80 2.25 -19.63
N ASN A 48 -11.06 1.97 -19.97
CA ASN A 48 -11.44 0.99 -21.00
C ASN A 48 -10.79 1.32 -22.36
N GLN A 49 -10.77 2.60 -22.73
CA GLN A 49 -10.10 3.07 -23.95
C GLN A 49 -8.60 2.76 -23.91
N SER A 50 -7.94 2.98 -22.78
CA SER A 50 -6.53 2.62 -22.61
C SER A 50 -6.32 1.11 -22.76
N MET A 51 -7.21 0.31 -22.17
CA MET A 51 -7.15 -1.15 -22.17
C MET A 51 -7.37 -1.80 -23.52
N ALA A 52 -8.06 -1.14 -24.46
CA ALA A 52 -8.31 -1.65 -25.81
C ALA A 52 -7.02 -2.04 -26.56
N SER A 53 -5.89 -1.40 -26.24
CA SER A 53 -4.59 -1.66 -26.87
C SER A 53 -3.74 -2.77 -26.18
N SER A 54 -4.18 -3.28 -25.04
CA SER A 54 -3.34 -4.10 -24.15
C SER A 54 -3.29 -5.61 -24.48
N ASN A 55 -4.16 -6.10 -25.36
CA ASN A 55 -4.38 -7.53 -25.62
C ASN A 55 -4.65 -8.34 -24.33
N TYR A 56 -5.43 -7.77 -23.40
CA TYR A 56 -5.73 -8.36 -22.10
C TYR A 56 -6.45 -9.72 -22.17
N LEU A 57 -7.06 -10.06 -23.31
CA LEU A 57 -7.68 -11.37 -23.57
C LEU A 57 -6.66 -12.48 -23.83
N GLY A 58 -5.45 -12.14 -24.28
CA GLY A 58 -4.41 -13.11 -24.65
C GLY A 58 -3.19 -13.09 -23.73
N LYS A 59 -3.02 -12.05 -22.91
CA LYS A 59 -1.90 -11.93 -21.97
C LYS A 59 -2.30 -11.08 -20.76
N CYS A 60 -1.64 -11.33 -19.63
CA CYS A 60 -1.76 -10.42 -18.48
C CYS A 60 -1.29 -9.01 -18.89
N PRO A 61 -2.12 -7.96 -18.74
CA PRO A 61 -1.75 -6.59 -19.12
C PRO A 61 -0.78 -5.94 -18.13
N TRP A 62 -0.57 -6.52 -16.96
CA TRP A 62 0.43 -6.07 -15.99
C TRP A 62 1.85 -6.52 -16.40
N PRO A 63 2.91 -5.69 -16.24
CA PRO A 63 2.93 -4.31 -15.72
C PRO A 63 2.72 -3.22 -16.78
N SER A 64 2.52 -3.58 -18.06
CA SER A 64 2.44 -2.61 -19.16
C SER A 64 1.34 -1.56 -18.98
N MET A 65 0.20 -1.94 -18.42
CA MET A 65 -0.95 -1.04 -18.17
C MET A 65 -0.93 -0.37 -16.79
N ARG A 66 0.18 -0.45 -16.05
CA ARG A 66 0.32 0.16 -14.71
C ARG A 66 0.00 1.65 -14.71
N ARG A 67 0.47 2.40 -15.73
CA ARG A 67 0.23 3.86 -15.81
C ARG A 67 -1.27 4.17 -15.91
N SER A 68 -1.99 3.46 -16.78
CA SER A 68 -3.44 3.63 -16.94
C SER A 68 -4.20 3.21 -15.68
N TYR A 69 -3.75 2.16 -14.98
CA TYR A 69 -4.36 1.74 -13.72
C TYR A 69 -4.18 2.80 -12.61
N ILE A 70 -3.00 3.42 -12.50
CA ILE A 70 -2.77 4.52 -11.54
C ILE A 70 -3.63 5.74 -11.92
N ALA A 71 -3.79 6.03 -13.21
CA ALA A 71 -4.69 7.10 -13.66
C ALA A 71 -6.16 6.84 -13.27
N LEU A 72 -6.63 5.60 -13.40
CA LEU A 72 -7.94 5.18 -12.91
C LEU A 72 -8.06 5.38 -11.39
N ASP A 73 -7.05 4.98 -10.62
CA ASP A 73 -7.01 5.17 -9.16
C ASP A 73 -7.12 6.63 -8.74
N MET A 74 -6.35 7.51 -9.38
CA MET A 74 -6.43 8.95 -9.13
C MET A 74 -7.79 9.54 -9.52
N CYS A 75 -8.40 9.06 -10.61
CA CYS A 75 -9.74 9.48 -11.02
C CYS A 75 -10.78 9.09 -9.97
N VAL A 76 -10.80 7.81 -9.57
CA VAL A 76 -11.75 7.31 -8.56
C VAL A 76 -11.53 8.00 -7.20
N ASP A 77 -10.29 8.23 -6.77
CA ASP A 77 -9.99 8.97 -5.53
C ASP A 77 -10.54 10.40 -5.57
N SER A 78 -10.43 11.07 -6.73
CA SER A 78 -10.99 12.41 -6.92
C SER A 78 -12.51 12.41 -6.83
N VAL A 79 -13.17 11.39 -7.41
CA VAL A 79 -14.64 11.24 -7.33
C VAL A 79 -15.09 10.92 -5.91
N VAL A 80 -14.38 10.05 -5.18
CA VAL A 80 -14.63 9.76 -3.75
C VAL A 80 -14.65 11.05 -2.92
N ARG A 81 -13.66 11.93 -3.12
CA ARG A 81 -13.58 13.22 -2.43
C ARG A 81 -14.71 14.16 -2.84
N LEU A 82 -15.04 14.22 -4.13
CA LEU A 82 -16.12 15.04 -4.67
C LEU A 82 -17.49 14.62 -4.14
N SER A 83 -17.75 13.31 -4.05
CA SER A 83 -19.03 12.75 -3.63
C SER A 83 -19.17 12.57 -2.12
N GLY A 84 -18.10 12.77 -1.35
CA GLY A 84 -18.05 12.53 0.10
C GLY A 84 -18.11 11.05 0.50
N CYS A 85 -17.92 10.12 -0.45
CA CYS A 85 -18.05 8.68 -0.20
C CYS A 85 -16.73 8.06 0.23
N VAL A 86 -16.30 8.35 1.46
CA VAL A 86 -14.97 7.97 1.98
C VAL A 86 -14.85 6.52 2.42
N GLU A 87 -15.93 5.72 2.37
CA GLU A 87 -15.84 4.31 2.77
C GLU A 87 -14.95 3.50 1.80
N PRO A 88 -13.96 2.74 2.29
CA PRO A 88 -13.07 1.95 1.44
C PRO A 88 -13.81 0.97 0.51
N SER A 89 -14.92 0.40 1.00
CA SER A 89 -15.73 -0.57 0.27
C SER A 89 -16.34 -0.02 -1.03
N ILE A 90 -16.49 1.31 -1.15
CA ILE A 90 -16.98 1.96 -2.37
C ILE A 90 -15.95 1.79 -3.50
N LYS A 91 -14.68 2.06 -3.19
CA LYS A 91 -13.56 1.94 -4.12
C LYS A 91 -13.27 0.48 -4.45
N ASP A 92 -13.31 -0.40 -3.44
CA ASP A 92 -13.03 -1.83 -3.61
C ASP A 92 -13.94 -2.49 -4.66
N LYS A 93 -15.23 -2.12 -4.71
CA LYS A 93 -16.17 -2.65 -5.70
C LYS A 93 -15.75 -2.31 -7.14
N VAL A 94 -15.37 -1.05 -7.39
CA VAL A 94 -14.90 -0.59 -8.71
C VAL A 94 -13.65 -1.38 -9.12
N PHE A 95 -12.67 -1.48 -8.23
CA PHE A 95 -11.43 -2.18 -8.55
C PHE A 95 -11.62 -3.68 -8.70
N LEU A 96 -12.51 -4.30 -7.94
CA LEU A 96 -12.85 -5.71 -8.10
C LEU A 96 -13.43 -6.00 -9.49
N GLU A 97 -14.32 -5.14 -9.99
CA GLU A 97 -14.88 -5.26 -11.34
C GLU A 97 -13.80 -5.10 -12.42
N ILE A 98 -12.89 -4.14 -12.25
CA ILE A 98 -11.76 -3.93 -13.16
C ILE A 98 -10.82 -5.14 -13.18
N HIS A 99 -10.49 -5.72 -12.03
CA HIS A 99 -9.67 -6.93 -11.96
C HIS A 99 -10.35 -8.12 -12.65
N ARG A 100 -11.66 -8.29 -12.46
CA ARG A 100 -12.45 -9.33 -13.12
C ARG A 100 -12.56 -9.12 -14.64
N ALA A 101 -12.59 -7.87 -15.11
CA ALA A 101 -12.72 -7.56 -16.52
C ALA A 101 -11.39 -7.73 -17.29
N TYR A 102 -10.26 -7.34 -16.70
CA TYR A 102 -9.00 -7.18 -17.45
C TYR A 102 -7.83 -8.02 -16.94
N PHE A 103 -7.87 -8.51 -15.71
CA PHE A 103 -6.71 -9.13 -15.05
C PHE A 103 -6.92 -10.62 -14.73
N THR A 104 -7.89 -11.28 -15.37
CA THR A 104 -8.19 -12.70 -15.16
C THR A 104 -7.02 -13.64 -15.49
N LEU A 105 -6.17 -13.24 -16.44
CA LEU A 105 -4.98 -13.99 -16.85
C LEU A 105 -3.73 -13.63 -16.03
N CYS A 106 -3.83 -12.71 -15.08
CA CYS A 106 -2.71 -12.34 -14.23
C CYS A 106 -2.61 -13.32 -13.07
N SER A 107 -1.49 -14.04 -13.01
CA SER A 107 -1.13 -14.83 -11.85
C SER A 107 -0.73 -13.92 -10.70
N PHE A 108 -1.09 -14.34 -9.48
CA PHE A 108 -0.56 -13.76 -8.26
C PHE A 108 0.96 -14.00 -8.24
N MET A 109 1.75 -13.02 -7.77
CA MET A 109 3.18 -13.25 -7.54
C MET A 109 3.30 -14.27 -6.40
N GLN A 110 3.54 -15.52 -6.78
CA GLN A 110 3.82 -16.61 -5.87
C GLN A 110 5.32 -16.61 -5.56
N ASP A 111 5.67 -16.85 -4.31
CA ASP A 111 7.04 -17.20 -3.96
C ASP A 111 7.51 -18.40 -4.80
N PRO A 112 8.81 -18.50 -5.11
CA PRO A 112 9.34 -19.65 -5.81
C PRO A 112 9.01 -20.93 -5.03
N ASP A 113 8.82 -22.03 -5.77
CA ASP A 113 8.53 -23.33 -5.16
C ASP A 113 9.56 -23.68 -4.07
N PHE A 114 9.12 -24.40 -3.03
CA PHE A 114 9.95 -24.77 -1.89
C PHE A 114 11.28 -25.39 -2.31
N HIS A 115 11.32 -26.21 -3.35
CA HIS A 115 12.56 -26.80 -3.85
C HIS A 115 13.52 -25.75 -4.42
N THR A 116 13.01 -24.75 -5.14
CA THR A 116 13.82 -23.65 -5.67
C THR A 116 14.38 -22.81 -4.53
N LEU A 117 13.54 -22.52 -3.52
CA LEU A 117 13.95 -21.77 -2.34
C LEU A 117 15.01 -22.53 -1.53
N LEU A 118 14.83 -23.84 -1.36
CA LEU A 118 15.80 -24.70 -0.69
C LEU A 118 17.15 -24.75 -1.43
N LEU A 119 17.13 -24.90 -2.75
CA LEU A 119 18.33 -24.90 -3.58
C LEU A 119 19.10 -23.57 -3.51
N LEU A 120 18.40 -22.45 -3.28
CA LEU A 120 19.01 -21.14 -3.16
C LEU A 120 19.57 -20.88 -1.75
N VAL A 121 18.88 -21.35 -0.71
CA VAL A 121 19.22 -21.08 0.69
C VAL A 121 20.25 -22.07 1.24
N LEU A 122 20.15 -23.36 0.89
CA LEU A 122 20.99 -24.41 1.46
C LEU A 122 22.49 -24.19 1.18
N PRO A 123 22.96 -23.81 -0.03
CA PRO A 123 24.37 -23.57 -0.29
C PRO A 123 24.93 -22.42 0.57
N CYS A 124 24.14 -21.37 0.81
CA CYS A 124 24.53 -20.26 1.67
C CYS A 124 24.75 -20.73 3.11
N ILE A 125 23.86 -21.58 3.63
CA ILE A 125 23.99 -22.18 4.96
C ILE A 125 25.23 -23.09 5.01
N MET A 126 25.40 -23.96 4.01
CA MET A 126 26.55 -24.87 3.98
C MET A 126 27.87 -24.09 3.90
N ALA A 127 27.93 -23.03 3.08
CA ALA A 127 29.11 -22.18 2.98
C ALA A 127 29.42 -21.49 4.32
N THR A 128 28.42 -20.91 5.00
CA THR A 128 28.66 -20.26 6.30
C THR A 128 29.07 -21.25 7.39
N LEU A 129 28.57 -22.48 7.35
CA LEU A 129 28.99 -23.53 8.28
C LEU A 129 30.38 -24.07 7.97
N ILE A 130 30.72 -24.30 6.70
CA ILE A 130 31.98 -24.95 6.29
C ILE A 130 33.16 -23.97 6.31
N LEU A 131 32.94 -22.72 5.90
CA LEU A 131 33.99 -21.70 5.80
C LEU A 131 34.83 -21.52 7.08
N PRO A 132 34.28 -21.43 8.31
CA PRO A 132 35.10 -21.32 9.51
C PRO A 132 35.98 -22.54 9.75
N PHE A 133 35.49 -23.75 9.46
CA PHE A 133 36.33 -24.96 9.57
C PHE A 133 37.45 -24.95 8.55
N ILE A 134 37.15 -24.59 7.31
CA ILE A 134 38.15 -24.38 6.26
C ILE A 134 39.18 -23.34 6.73
N CYS A 135 38.74 -22.17 7.18
CA CYS A 135 39.61 -21.11 7.69
C CYS A 135 40.51 -21.61 8.82
N ILE A 136 39.97 -22.31 9.83
CA ILE A 136 40.77 -22.88 10.92
C ILE A 136 41.80 -23.87 10.38
N ARG A 137 41.42 -24.76 9.45
CA ARG A 137 42.35 -25.75 8.89
C ARG A 137 43.44 -25.09 8.06
N PHE A 138 43.14 -24.06 7.28
CA PHE A 138 44.13 -23.34 6.49
C PHE A 138 45.01 -22.41 7.35
N THR A 139 44.47 -21.73 8.36
CA THR A 139 45.26 -20.90 9.28
C THR A 139 46.16 -21.74 10.18
N THR A 140 45.68 -22.89 10.68
CA THR A 140 46.51 -23.84 11.44
C THR A 140 47.54 -24.55 10.56
N CYS A 141 47.25 -24.76 9.27
CA CYS A 141 48.22 -25.31 8.32
C CYS A 141 49.28 -24.26 7.89
N SER A 142 48.94 -22.97 7.81
CA SER A 142 49.92 -21.88 7.63
C SER A 142 50.71 -21.53 8.91
N ALA A 143 50.23 -21.95 10.08
CA ALA A 143 50.91 -21.75 11.37
C ALA A 143 51.96 -22.83 11.69
N PHE A 144 52.22 -23.75 10.78
CA PHE A 144 53.38 -24.64 10.87
C PHE A 144 54.21 -24.58 9.58
N PRO A 145 55.15 -23.62 9.54
CA PRO A 145 56.52 -24.00 9.25
C PRO A 145 57.40 -23.61 10.43
N HIS A 146 58.19 -24.59 10.88
CA HIS A 146 59.20 -24.51 11.93
C HIS A 146 58.73 -24.69 13.38
N ALA A 147 58.82 -25.95 13.80
CA ALA A 147 59.48 -26.26 15.05
C ALA A 147 60.73 -25.38 15.26
N SER A 148 60.79 -24.68 16.39
CA SER A 148 62.04 -24.35 17.06
C SER A 148 61.74 -24.17 18.55
N LEU A 149 62.28 -25.13 19.32
CA LEU A 149 62.61 -25.05 20.74
C LEU A 149 62.87 -23.62 21.21
N VAL A 150 62.15 -23.14 22.22
CA VAL A 150 62.73 -22.41 23.35
C VAL A 150 61.85 -22.70 24.59
N LEU A 151 62.55 -23.13 25.65
CA LEU A 151 62.17 -23.32 27.05
C LEU A 151 60.86 -22.69 27.54
#